data_AF-A0A377AD45-F1
#
_entry.id   AF-A0A377AD45-F1
#
_cell.length_a   1.000
_cell.length_b   1.000
_cell.length_c   1.000
_cell.angle_alpha   90.00
_cell.angle_beta   90.00
_cell.angle_gamma   90.00
#
_symmetry.space_group_name_H-M   'P 1'
#
loop_
_entity.id
_entity.type
_entity.pdbx_description
1 polymer ?
#
loop_
_entity_poly.entity_id
_entity_poly.type
_entity_poly.pdbx_seq_one_letter_code
_entity_poly.pdbx_strand_id
1 'polypeptide(L)'
;MVGLLTTIGLSAKNAILIVEFAKDLMEKEGKGVVEATLMAVRMRLRPILMTSLAFILGVLPLAISNGAGSGAQNAVGIGVMGGMVSATLLAIFFVPVFFVVIRRCFKG
;
A
#
# COMPACT_ATOMS: atom_id res chain seq x y z
N MET A 1 3.40 5.10 17.73
CA MET A 1 3.28 6.17 16.71
C MET A 1 4.25 6.01 15.55
N VAL A 2 5.55 5.78 15.80
CA VAL A 2 6.55 5.61 14.72
C VAL A 2 6.16 4.54 13.70
N GLY A 3 5.60 3.41 14.16
CA GLY A 3 5.11 2.34 13.29
C GLY A 3 3.94 2.72 12.37
N LEU A 4 3.08 3.66 12.78
CA LEU A 4 2.01 4.17 11.92
C LEU A 4 2.58 5.08 10.82
N LEU A 5 3.54 5.94 11.17
CA LEU A 5 4.21 6.81 10.20
C LEU A 5 4.91 6.01 9.10
N THR A 6 5.57 4.90 9.43
CA THR A 6 6.20 4.04 8.43
C THR A 6 5.16 3.33 7.56
N THR A 7 4.05 2.84 8.11
CA THR A 7 2.95 2.26 7.30
C THR A 7 2.32 3.27 6.35
N ILE A 8 2.12 4.52 6.80
CA ILE A 8 1.59 5.61 5.96
C ILE A 8 2.55 5.91 4.81
N GLY A 9 3.85 6.07 5.09
CA GLY A 9 4.86 6.34 4.07
C GLY A 9 4.96 5.23 3.02
N LEU A 10 4.90 3.96 3.46
CA LEU A 10 4.91 2.82 2.54
C LEU A 10 3.65 2.79 1.67
N SER A 11 2.48 3.03 2.27
CA SER A 11 1.21 3.09 1.55
C SER A 11 1.19 4.26 0.54
N ALA A 12 1.69 5.43 0.93
CA ALA A 12 1.81 6.59 0.05
C ALA A 12 2.71 6.30 -1.14
N LYS A 13 3.89 5.69 -0.92
CA LYS A 13 4.80 5.28 -2.00
C LYS A 13 4.13 4.30 -2.97
N ASN A 14 3.36 3.36 -2.44
CA ASN A 14 2.63 2.39 -3.26
C ASN A 14 1.55 3.05 -4.10
N ALA A 15 0.80 4.02 -3.54
CA ALA A 15 -0.22 4.77 -4.27
C ALA A 15 0.39 5.66 -5.36
N ILE A 16 1.46 6.40 -5.05
CA ILE A 16 2.17 7.26 -6.01
C ILE A 16 2.62 6.43 -7.22
N LEU A 17 3.26 5.29 -6.99
CA LEU A 17 3.75 4.44 -8.08
C LEU A 17 2.63 3.88 -8.97
N ILE A 18 1.45 3.58 -8.42
CA ILE A 18 0.29 3.14 -9.22
C ILE A 18 -0.20 4.29 -10.11
N VAL A 19 -0.36 5.49 -9.54
CA VAL A 19 -0.85 6.68 -10.25
C VAL A 19 0.12 7.11 -11.34
N GLU A 20 1.42 7.10 -11.05
CA GLU A 20 2.48 7.46 -11.98
C GLU A 20 2.52 6.50 -13.17
N PHE A 21 2.50 5.18 -12.93
CA PHE A 21 2.44 4.19 -14.00
C PHE A 21 1.16 4.28 -14.83
N ALA A 22 0.01 4.50 -14.19
CA ALA A 22 -1.26 4.64 -14.90
C ALA A 22 -1.24 5.89 -15.79
N LYS A 23 -0.68 7.00 -15.31
CA LYS A 23 -0.49 8.22 -16.10
C LYS A 23 0.45 7.98 -17.28
N ASP A 24 1.59 7.32 -17.06
CA ASP A 24 2.55 6.98 -18.10
C ASP A 24 1.93 6.10 -19.20
N LEU A 25 1.15 5.09 -18.82
CA LEU A 25 0.40 4.22 -19.76
C LEU A 25 -0.64 5.01 -20.57
N MET A 26 -1.26 6.02 -19.97
CA MET A 26 -2.20 6.89 -20.68
C MET A 26 -1.49 7.84 -21.66
N GLU A 27 -0.40 8.48 -21.23
CA GLU A 27 0.30 9.50 -22.03
C GLU A 27 1.17 8.88 -23.14
N LYS A 28 1.87 7.78 -22.88
CA LYS A 28 2.81 7.16 -23.82
C LYS A 28 2.15 6.13 -24.74
N GLU A 29 1.18 5.37 -24.22
CA GLU A 29 0.53 4.29 -24.98
C GLU A 29 -0.90 4.62 -25.40
N GLY A 30 -1.44 5.78 -25.01
CA GLY A 30 -2.79 6.21 -25.39
C GLY A 30 -3.91 5.34 -24.79
N LYS A 31 -3.61 4.55 -23.75
CA LYS A 31 -4.58 3.62 -23.15
C LYS A 31 -5.71 4.34 -22.42
N GLY A 32 -6.90 3.74 -22.44
CA GLY A 32 -8.04 4.26 -21.68
C GLY A 32 -7.77 4.24 -20.17
N VAL A 33 -8.36 5.18 -19.43
CA VAL A 33 -8.16 5.36 -17.97
C VAL A 33 -8.28 4.03 -17.21
N VAL A 34 -9.31 3.24 -17.50
CA VAL A 34 -9.57 1.97 -16.81
C VAL A 34 -8.52 0.92 -17.13
N GLU A 35 -8.11 0.81 -18.40
CA GLU A 35 -7.11 -0.16 -18.86
C GLU A 35 -5.72 0.15 -18.29
N ALA A 36 -5.31 1.43 -18.37
CA ALA A 36 -4.05 1.91 -17.81
C ALA A 36 -3.98 1.67 -16.29
N THR A 37 -5.08 1.94 -15.58
CA THR A 37 -5.17 1.70 -14.13
C THR A 37 -5.04 0.22 -13.79
N LEU A 38 -5.74 -0.66 -14.52
CA LEU A 38 -5.68 -2.11 -14.31
C LEU A 38 -4.27 -2.66 -14.55
N MET A 39 -3.58 -2.19 -15.59
CA MET A 39 -2.19 -2.57 -15.86
C MET A 39 -1.24 -2.08 -14.77
N ALA A 40 -1.36 -0.82 -14.36
CA ALA A 40 -0.55 -0.25 -13.29
C ALA A 40 -0.69 -1.03 -11.98
N VAL A 41 -1.93 -1.34 -11.57
CA VAL A 41 -2.18 -2.14 -10.36
C VAL A 41 -1.60 -3.54 -10.48
N ARG A 42 -1.78 -4.24 -11.62
CA ARG A 42 -1.22 -5.58 -11.81
C ARG A 42 0.30 -5.62 -11.70
N MET A 43 1.00 -4.62 -12.23
CA MET A 43 2.46 -4.53 -12.12
C MET A 43 2.93 -4.29 -10.69
N ARG A 44 2.13 -3.58 -9.89
CA ARG A 44 2.47 -3.23 -8.50
C ARG A 44 1.99 -4.24 -7.46
N LEU A 45 1.01 -5.08 -7.77
CA LEU A 45 0.43 -6.05 -6.84
C LEU A 45 1.47 -6.99 -6.24
N ARG A 46 2.38 -7.54 -7.06
CA ARG A 46 3.48 -8.40 -6.60
C ARG A 46 4.43 -7.65 -5.63
N PRO A 47 5.00 -6.48 -6.01
CA PRO A 47 5.81 -5.67 -5.08
C PRO A 47 5.09 -5.27 -3.77
N ILE A 48 3.81 -4.89 -3.85
CA ILE A 48 3.03 -4.47 -2.68
C ILE A 48 2.86 -5.64 -1.71
N LEU A 49 2.48 -6.82 -2.21
CA LEU A 49 2.35 -8.02 -1.39
C LEU A 49 3.70 -8.45 -0.80
N MET A 50 4.78 -8.42 -1.59
CA MET A 50 6.13 -8.79 -1.11
C MET A 50 6.57 -7.91 0.06
N THR A 51 6.44 -6.59 -0.07
CA THR A 51 6.82 -5.64 0.99
C THR A 51 5.92 -5.77 2.22
N SER A 52 4.62 -5.95 2.03
CA SER A 52 3.67 -6.11 3.13
C SER A 52 3.93 -7.38 3.94
N LEU A 53 4.15 -8.50 3.24
CA LEU A 53 4.45 -9.79 3.88
C LEU A 53 5.79 -9.76 4.61
N ALA A 54 6.83 -9.20 3.99
CA ALA A 54 8.14 -9.05 4.62
C ALA A 54 8.05 -8.21 5.91
N PHE A 55 7.26 -7.13 5.89
CA PHE A 55 7.09 -6.27 7.06
C PHE A 55 6.29 -6.97 8.16
N ILE A 56 5.19 -7.65 7.82
CA ILE A 56 4.36 -8.42 8.76
C ILE A 56 5.18 -9.52 9.44
N LEU A 57 5.95 -10.29 8.67
CA LEU A 57 6.82 -11.33 9.22
C LEU A 57 7.97 -10.74 10.04
N GLY A 58 8.50 -9.56 9.67
CA GLY A 58 9.54 -8.87 10.43
C GLY A 58 9.07 -8.36 11.80
N VAL A 59 7.79 -7.96 11.92
CA VAL A 59 7.20 -7.53 13.20
C VAL A 59 6.54 -8.66 13.98
N LEU A 60 6.40 -9.85 13.39
CA LEU A 60 5.81 -11.01 14.03
C LEU A 60 6.52 -11.40 15.34
N PRO A 61 7.87 -11.44 15.43
CA PRO A 61 8.57 -11.73 16.68
C PRO A 61 8.31 -10.69 17.77
N LEU A 62 8.16 -9.41 17.37
CA LEU A 62 7.84 -8.32 18.30
C LEU A 62 6.41 -8.42 18.83
N ALA A 63 5.49 -9.00 18.05
CA ALA A 63 4.08 -9.17 18.44
C ALA A 63 3.85 -10.37 19.37
N ILE A 64 4.76 -11.35 19.40
CA ILE A 64 4.67 -12.56 20.25
C ILE A 64 5.71 -12.59 21.38
N SER A 65 6.40 -11.47 21.61
CA SER A 65 7.47 -11.38 22.60
C SER A 65 6.89 -11.43 24.02
N ASN A 66 7.45 -12.29 24.87
CA ASN A 66 7.04 -12.48 26.27
C ASN A 66 8.16 -12.13 27.28
N GLY A 67 9.26 -11.54 26.83
CA GLY A 67 10.42 -11.19 27.67
C GLY A 67 10.34 -9.79 28.32
N ALA A 68 11.46 -9.30 28.87
CA ALA A 68 11.55 -7.95 29.42
C ALA A 68 11.30 -6.89 28.32
N GLY A 69 10.40 -5.94 28.57
CA GLY A 69 9.97 -4.96 27.56
C GLY A 69 8.94 -5.47 26.55
N SER A 70 8.40 -6.70 26.74
CA SER A 70 7.36 -7.30 25.90
C SER A 70 6.12 -6.43 25.75
N GLY A 71 5.68 -5.72 26.78
CA GLY A 71 4.53 -4.82 26.69
C GLY A 71 4.71 -3.74 25.61
N ALA A 72 5.89 -3.13 25.53
CA ALA A 72 6.21 -2.14 24.50
C ALA A 72 6.38 -2.78 23.11
N GLN A 73 7.02 -3.96 23.04
CA GLN A 73 7.21 -4.67 21.78
C GLN A 73 5.88 -5.16 21.18
N ASN A 74 5.00 -5.76 21.99
CA ASN A 74 3.69 -6.24 21.56
C ASN A 74 2.79 -5.07 21.13
N ALA A 75 2.79 -3.97 21.88
CA ALA A 75 2.03 -2.78 21.50
C ALA A 75 2.45 -2.22 20.12
N VAL A 76 3.75 -2.22 19.82
CA VAL A 76 4.27 -1.81 18.51
C VAL A 76 3.97 -2.85 17.45
N GLY A 77 4.26 -4.13 17.71
CA GLY A 77 4.12 -5.23 16.75
C GLY A 77 2.68 -5.42 16.30
N ILE A 78 1.73 -5.47 17.24
CA ILE A 78 0.30 -5.63 16.95
C ILE A 78 -0.24 -4.41 16.21
N GLY A 79 0.11 -3.19 16.65
CA GLY A 79 -0.33 -1.96 16.01
C GLY A 79 0.16 -1.83 14.56
N VAL A 80 1.43 -2.15 14.31
CA VAL A 80 2.01 -2.13 12.97
C VAL A 80 1.43 -3.23 12.09
N MET A 81 1.28 -4.44 12.62
CA MET A 81 0.74 -5.58 11.87
C MET A 81 -0.69 -5.32 11.42
N GLY A 82 -1.56 -4.84 12.32
CA GLY A 82 -2.92 -4.45 11.96
C GLY A 82 -2.97 -3.29 10.96
N GLY A 83 -2.12 -2.28 11.16
CA GLY A 83 -1.99 -1.15 10.24
C GLY A 83 -1.54 -1.57 8.84
N MET A 84 -0.57 -2.47 8.74
CA MET A 84 -0.08 -2.99 7.47
C MET A 84 -1.13 -3.82 6.74
N VAL A 85 -1.79 -4.75 7.42
CA VAL A 85 -2.81 -5.61 6.79
C VAL A 85 -3.96 -4.76 6.24
N SER A 86 -4.47 -3.85 7.07
CA SER A 86 -5.56 -2.94 6.66
C SER A 86 -5.13 -2.00 5.55
N ALA A 87 -3.96 -1.37 5.65
CA ALA A 87 -3.44 -0.48 4.62
C ALA A 87 -3.24 -1.19 3.28
N THR A 88 -2.67 -2.40 3.27
CA THR A 88 -2.44 -3.15 2.03
C THR A 88 -3.75 -3.55 1.37
N LEU A 89 -4.72 -4.07 2.13
CA LEU A 89 -6.02 -4.44 1.58
C LEU A 89 -6.76 -3.20 1.04
N LEU A 90 -6.87 -2.14 1.86
CA LEU A 90 -7.57 -0.93 1.46
C LEU A 90 -6.88 -0.24 0.27
N ALA A 91 -5.56 -0.09 0.28
CA ALA A 91 -4.85 0.61 -0.79
C ALA A 91 -4.99 -0.10 -2.15
N ILE A 92 -4.93 -1.44 -2.19
CA ILE A 92 -5.03 -2.19 -3.46
C ILE A 92 -6.39 -1.95 -4.13
N PHE A 93 -7.48 -1.83 -3.36
CA PHE A 93 -8.82 -1.59 -3.91
C PHE A 93 -9.15 -0.11 -4.07
N PHE A 94 -8.82 0.73 -3.10
CA PHE A 94 -9.22 2.14 -3.11
C PHE A 94 -8.36 2.99 -4.05
N VAL A 95 -7.06 2.73 -4.18
CA VAL A 95 -6.19 3.51 -5.08
C VAL A 95 -6.68 3.50 -6.54
N PRO A 96 -6.99 2.34 -7.18
CA PRO A 96 -7.50 2.36 -8.54
C PRO A 96 -8.87 3.01 -8.65
N VAL A 97 -9.75 2.80 -7.68
CA VAL A 97 -11.08 3.42 -7.66
C VAL A 97 -10.95 4.94 -7.60
N PHE A 98 -10.15 5.47 -6.66
CA PHE A 98 -9.90 6.90 -6.56
C PHE A 98 -9.30 7.47 -7.84
N PHE A 99 -8.31 6.80 -8.44
CA PHE A 99 -7.71 7.29 -9.68
C PHE A 99 -8.74 7.35 -10.82
N VAL A 100 -9.53 6.29 -11.03
CA VAL A 100 -10.56 6.26 -12.08
C VAL A 100 -11.64 7.31 -11.83
N VAL A 101 -12.11 7.47 -10.58
CA VAL A 101 -13.12 8.47 -10.22
C VAL A 101 -12.58 9.88 -10.44
N ILE A 102 -11.38 10.19 -9.95
CA ILE A 102 -10.76 11.52 -10.10
C ILE A 102 -10.56 11.83 -11.58
N ARG A 103 -10.01 10.92 -12.39
CA ARG A 103 -9.83 11.15 -13.83
C ARG A 103 -11.14 11.26 -14.61
N ARG A 104 -12.23 10.64 -14.13
CA ARG A 104 -13.55 10.73 -14.76
C ARG A 104 -14.28 12.01 -14.37
N CYS A 105 -14.10 12.50 -13.14
CA CYS A 105 -14.65 13.78 -12.66
C CYS A 105 -13.88 14.98 -13.21
N PHE A 106 -12.55 14.89 -13.27
CA PHE A 106 -11.67 15.93 -13.80
C PHE A 106 -11.16 15.51 -15.19
N LYS A 107 -12.00 15.68 -16.21
CA LYS A 107 -11.58 15.63 -17.63
C LYS A 107 -10.79 16.90 -17.95
N GLY A 108 -9.54 16.96 -17.47
CA GLY A 108 -8.51 17.88 -17.96
C GLY A 108 -7.63 17.13 -18.96
#